data_AF-A0A0G4BSP3-F1
#
_entry.id   AF-A0A0G4BSP3-F1
#
_cell.length_a   1.000
_cell.length_b   1.000
_cell.length_c   1.000
_cell.angle_alpha   90.00
_cell.angle_beta   90.00
_cell.angle_gamma   90.00
#
_symmetry.space_group_name_H-M   'P 1'
#
loop_
_entity.id
_entity.type
_entity.pdbx_description
1 polymer ?
#
loop_
_entity_poly.entity_id
_entity_poly.type
_entity_poly.pdbx_seq_one_letter_code
_entity_poly.pdbx_strand_id
1 'polypeptide(L)'
;MYKIKCFYDQFSSGELFNYCQFLDNSSNQKINTRGTVYQYIIYVLTGDLYLQKDIDENLEFIHQAENNPNEVYSGGGQGFCWDISAEKVVFYHNEFDEEDGWPDLSCSLHTFKTALIAWNAFLQLPKSIHSVVETVIEE
;
A
#
# COMPACT_ATOMS: atom_id res chain seq x y z
N MET A 1 -6.61 11.27 -11.44
CA MET A 1 -5.97 9.96 -11.66
C MET A 1 -4.56 10.01 -11.15
N TYR A 2 -4.23 9.10 -10.25
CA TYR A 2 -2.89 8.96 -9.68
C TYR A 2 -2.21 7.72 -10.24
N LYS A 3 -0.90 7.64 -10.07
CA LYS A 3 -0.09 6.49 -10.42
C LYS A 3 0.74 6.10 -9.20
N ILE A 4 0.79 4.81 -8.89
CA ILE A 4 1.76 4.29 -7.92
C ILE A 4 3.04 3.92 -8.67
N LYS A 5 4.18 4.31 -8.10
CA LYS A 5 5.51 3.91 -8.56
C LYS A 5 6.23 3.20 -7.43
N CYS A 6 6.62 1.95 -7.63
CA CYS A 6 7.42 1.16 -6.70
C CYS A 6 8.81 0.87 -7.30
N PHE A 7 9.84 1.08 -6.50
CA PHE A 7 11.23 1.11 -6.97
C PHE A 7 12.22 0.84 -5.83
N TYR A 8 13.46 0.50 -6.18
CA TYR A 8 14.57 0.55 -5.23
C TYR A 8 15.24 1.92 -5.29
N ASP A 9 15.52 2.47 -4.12
CA ASP A 9 16.37 3.64 -3.93
C ASP A 9 17.57 3.25 -3.06
N GLN A 10 18.53 4.16 -2.90
CA GLN A 10 19.82 3.88 -2.27
C GLN A 10 20.10 4.88 -1.15
N PHE A 11 20.44 4.36 0.03
CA PHE A 11 20.99 5.19 1.09
C PHE A 11 22.37 5.73 0.70
N SER A 12 22.83 6.78 1.39
CA SER A 12 24.20 7.31 1.19
C SER A 12 25.30 6.27 1.45
N SER A 13 25.00 5.22 2.23
CA SER A 13 25.87 4.06 2.47
C SER A 13 26.02 3.14 1.25
N GLY A 14 25.16 3.27 0.24
CA GLY A 14 25.08 2.38 -0.90
C GLY A 14 24.10 1.21 -0.74
N GLU A 15 23.49 1.04 0.43
CA GLU A 15 22.48 0.01 0.67
C GLU A 15 21.15 0.36 -0.03
N LEU A 16 20.55 -0.63 -0.69
CA LEU A 16 19.27 -0.47 -1.36
C LEU A 16 18.11 -0.68 -0.40
N PHE A 17 17.08 0.16 -0.52
CA PHE A 17 15.80 -0.03 0.14
C PHE A 17 14.66 0.04 -0.88
N ASN A 18 13.59 -0.69 -0.61
CA ASN A 18 12.38 -0.66 -1.42
C ASN A 18 11.44 0.46 -0.97
N TYR A 19 10.82 1.14 -1.92
CA TYR A 19 9.88 2.22 -1.62
C TYR A 19 8.78 2.31 -2.68
N CYS A 20 7.67 2.97 -2.33
CA CYS A 20 6.66 3.40 -3.29
C CYS A 20 6.31 4.86 -3.08
N GLN A 21 5.88 5.53 -4.16
CA GLN A 21 5.32 6.87 -4.11
C GLN A 21 4.13 7.01 -5.06
N PHE A 22 3.24 7.93 -4.72
CA PHE A 22 2.14 8.32 -5.58
C PHE A 22 2.53 9.54 -6.41
N LEU A 23 2.19 9.49 -7.69
CA LEU A 23 2.44 10.53 -8.67
C LEU A 23 1.11 11.00 -9.26
N ASP A 24 1.03 12.27 -9.62
CA ASP A 24 0.00 12.76 -10.52
C ASP A 24 0.25 12.17 -11.91
N ASN A 25 -0.76 11.51 -12.49
CA ASN A 25 -0.57 10.76 -13.73
C ASN A 25 -0.24 11.66 -14.93
N SER A 26 -0.77 12.89 -14.95
CA SER A 26 -0.60 13.81 -16.08
C SER A 26 0.78 14.48 -16.10
N SER A 27 1.26 14.87 -14.93
CA SER A 27 2.50 15.64 -14.76
C SER A 27 3.70 14.77 -14.37
N ASN A 28 3.49 13.51 -13.97
CA ASN A 28 4.48 12.63 -13.36
C ASN A 28 5.15 13.22 -12.10
N GLN A 29 4.54 14.22 -11.46
CA GLN A 29 5.07 14.82 -10.25
C GLN A 29 4.59 14.06 -9.01
N LYS A 30 5.45 13.95 -8.00
CA LYS A 30 5.09 13.38 -6.70
C LYS A 30 3.99 14.22 -6.06
N ILE A 31 2.92 13.56 -5.61
CA ILE A 31 1.86 14.23 -4.85
C ILE A 31 2.23 14.34 -3.37
N ASN A 32 1.68 15.34 -2.70
CA ASN A 32 1.76 15.42 -1.24
C ASN A 32 0.81 14.40 -0.62
N THR A 33 1.36 13.34 -0.02
CA THR A 33 0.59 12.28 0.62
C THR A 33 0.38 12.51 2.12
N ARG A 34 1.00 13.52 2.73
CA ARG A 34 0.98 13.74 4.18
C ARG A 34 -0.45 13.93 4.69
N GLY A 35 -0.85 13.11 5.66
CA GLY A 35 -2.19 13.12 6.26
C GLY A 35 -3.30 12.57 5.35
N THR A 36 -2.94 11.84 4.29
CA THR A 36 -3.89 11.23 3.34
C THR A 36 -3.78 9.71 3.38
N VAL A 37 -4.79 9.00 2.87
CA VAL A 37 -4.78 7.53 2.79
C VAL A 37 -3.59 7.00 1.97
N TYR A 38 -3.07 7.78 1.02
CA TYR A 38 -1.90 7.40 0.23
C TYR A 38 -0.62 7.28 1.07
N GLN A 39 -0.50 8.05 2.16
CA GLN A 39 0.60 7.86 3.11
C GLN A 39 0.48 6.53 3.84
N TYR A 40 -0.75 6.13 4.20
CA TYR A 40 -1.02 4.88 4.92
C TYR A 40 -0.72 3.69 4.01
N ILE A 41 -1.15 3.74 2.74
CA ILE A 41 -0.81 2.72 1.75
C ILE A 41 0.71 2.58 1.59
N ILE A 42 1.47 3.68 1.50
CA ILE A 42 2.94 3.61 1.43
C ILE A 42 3.51 2.90 2.66
N TYR A 43 3.06 3.27 3.86
CA TYR A 43 3.57 2.70 5.11
C TYR A 43 3.21 1.23 5.26
N VAL A 44 1.97 0.86 4.98
CA VAL A 44 1.53 -0.54 4.99
C VAL A 44 2.36 -1.37 4.00
N LEU A 45 2.51 -0.94 2.75
CA LEU A 45 3.27 -1.72 1.76
C LEU A 45 4.76 -1.87 2.13
N THR A 46 5.39 -0.78 2.59
CA THR A 46 6.84 -0.77 2.81
C THR A 46 7.27 -1.24 4.19
N GLY A 47 6.38 -1.17 5.19
CA GLY A 47 6.64 -1.47 6.59
C GLY A 47 5.91 -2.69 7.14
N ASP A 48 4.71 -3.01 6.63
CA ASP A 48 3.85 -4.09 7.16
C ASP A 48 3.67 -5.26 6.18
N LEU A 49 3.68 -5.01 4.86
CA LEU A 49 3.45 -6.00 3.79
C LEU A 49 4.68 -6.23 2.91
N TYR A 50 5.82 -6.54 3.51
CA TYR A 50 7.10 -6.73 2.79
C TYR A 50 7.50 -8.21 2.62
N LEU A 51 6.77 -9.16 3.22
CA LEU A 51 6.99 -10.59 2.98
C LEU A 51 5.93 -11.14 2.02
N GLN A 52 6.34 -12.06 1.15
CA GLN A 52 5.44 -12.65 0.16
C GLN A 52 4.19 -13.28 0.79
N LYS A 53 4.34 -13.98 1.92
CA LYS A 53 3.22 -14.60 2.63
C LYS A 53 2.14 -13.60 3.06
N ASP A 54 2.54 -12.39 3.47
CA ASP A 54 1.61 -11.37 3.96
C ASP A 54 0.86 -10.75 2.78
N ILE A 55 1.55 -10.60 1.64
CA ILE A 55 0.94 -10.17 0.37
C ILE A 55 -0.06 -11.22 -0.13
N ASP A 56 0.33 -12.50 -0.16
CA ASP A 56 -0.53 -13.59 -0.63
C ASP A 56 -1.81 -13.70 0.22
N GLU A 57 -1.69 -13.58 1.55
CA GLU A 57 -2.83 -13.55 2.46
C GLU A 57 -3.76 -12.36 2.19
N ASN A 58 -3.22 -11.16 1.96
CA ASN A 58 -4.04 -9.99 1.68
C ASN A 58 -4.69 -10.04 0.29
N LEU A 59 -4.05 -10.66 -0.69
CA LEU A 59 -4.68 -10.93 -1.99
C LEU A 59 -5.86 -11.92 -1.85
N GLU A 60 -5.74 -12.91 -0.96
CA GLU A 60 -6.84 -13.81 -0.63
C GLU A 60 -7.97 -13.09 0.11
N PHE A 61 -7.68 -12.22 1.08
CA PHE A 61 -8.70 -11.38 1.73
C PHE A 61 -9.46 -10.51 0.74
N ILE A 62 -8.77 -9.92 -0.23
CA ILE A 62 -9.41 -9.15 -1.31
C ILE A 62 -10.31 -10.06 -2.14
N HIS A 63 -9.83 -11.24 -2.53
CA HIS A 63 -10.64 -12.21 -3.28
C HIS A 63 -11.90 -12.62 -2.51
N GLN A 64 -11.78 -12.85 -1.20
CA GLN A 64 -12.92 -13.19 -0.33
C GLN A 64 -13.89 -12.02 -0.19
N ALA A 65 -13.40 -10.79 0.01
CA ALA A 65 -14.22 -9.58 0.06
C ALA A 65 -15.01 -9.35 -1.24
N GLU A 66 -14.40 -9.58 -2.41
CA GLU A 66 -15.08 -9.46 -3.71
C GLU A 66 -16.22 -10.47 -3.89
N ASN A 67 -16.14 -11.64 -3.25
CA ASN A 67 -17.14 -12.71 -3.36
C ASN A 67 -18.16 -12.73 -2.20
N ASN A 68 -17.85 -12.11 -1.06
CA ASN A 68 -18.67 -12.09 0.15
C ASN A 68 -18.91 -10.64 0.62
N PRO A 69 -19.83 -9.89 -0.02
CA PRO A 69 -19.91 -8.44 0.15
C PRO A 69 -20.30 -7.93 1.55
N ASN A 70 -20.79 -8.82 2.43
CA ASN A 70 -21.15 -8.49 3.81
C ASN A 70 -20.07 -8.85 4.84
N GLU A 71 -18.97 -9.46 4.40
CA GLU A 71 -17.87 -9.88 5.27
C GLU A 71 -16.74 -8.84 5.29
N VAL A 72 -15.98 -8.85 6.37
CA VAL A 72 -14.80 -8.00 6.58
C VAL A 72 -13.65 -8.90 6.99
N TYR A 73 -12.50 -8.69 6.35
CA TYR A 73 -11.27 -9.44 6.58
C TYR A 73 -10.21 -8.48 7.10
N SER A 74 -9.71 -8.74 8.30
CA SER A 74 -8.75 -7.86 8.97
C SER A 74 -7.33 -8.38 8.82
N GLY A 75 -6.43 -7.50 8.41
CA GLY A 75 -4.99 -7.71 8.46
C GLY A 75 -4.32 -6.70 9.40
N GLY A 76 -3.04 -6.91 9.68
CA GLY A 76 -2.27 -5.95 10.44
C GLY A 76 -0.79 -6.28 10.50
N GLY A 77 0.00 -5.23 10.69
CA GLY A 77 1.43 -5.29 10.88
C GLY A 77 1.88 -4.59 12.15
N GLN A 78 3.13 -4.14 12.16
CA GLN A 78 3.69 -3.44 13.31
C GLN A 78 3.15 -2.01 13.41
N GLY A 79 2.97 -1.31 12.29
CA GLY A 79 2.51 0.08 12.28
C GLY A 79 0.99 0.19 12.20
N PHE A 80 0.39 -0.45 11.19
CA PHE A 80 -1.03 -0.30 10.90
C PHE A 80 -1.78 -1.63 10.93
N CYS A 81 -3.05 -1.54 11.24
CA CYS A 81 -4.05 -2.55 11.00
C CYS A 81 -4.99 -2.06 9.88
N TRP A 82 -5.68 -2.99 9.23
CA TRP A 82 -6.62 -2.65 8.19
C TRP A 82 -7.76 -3.66 8.06
N ASP A 83 -8.93 -3.15 7.69
CA ASP A 83 -10.14 -3.92 7.45
C ASP A 83 -10.51 -3.84 5.97
N ILE A 84 -10.64 -5.00 5.32
CA ILE A 84 -10.95 -5.14 3.90
C ILE A 84 -12.40 -5.59 3.75
N SER A 85 -13.22 -4.77 3.09
CA SER A 85 -14.57 -5.12 2.66
C SER A 85 -14.72 -4.99 1.14
N ALA A 86 -15.84 -5.44 0.59
CA ALA A 86 -16.14 -5.29 -0.85
C ALA A 86 -16.11 -3.84 -1.35
N GLU A 87 -16.39 -2.87 -0.47
CA GLU A 87 -16.49 -1.45 -0.83
C GLU A 87 -15.15 -0.72 -0.64
N LYS A 88 -14.45 -0.99 0.47
CA LYS A 88 -13.33 -0.16 0.92
C LYS A 88 -12.34 -0.93 1.76
N VAL A 89 -11.17 -0.32 1.93
CA VAL A 89 -10.17 -0.70 2.94
C VAL A 89 -10.04 0.44 3.93
N VAL A 90 -10.21 0.14 5.21
CA VAL A 90 -10.04 1.09 6.32
C VAL A 90 -8.70 0.80 6.99
N PHE A 91 -7.90 1.82 7.24
CA PHE A 91 -6.61 1.72 7.91
C PHE A 91 -6.65 2.48 9.23
N TYR A 92 -6.08 1.88 10.27
CA TYR A 92 -5.99 2.45 11.61
C TYR A 92 -4.66 2.05 12.25
N HIS A 93 -4.17 2.87 13.17
CA HIS A 93 -2.85 2.66 13.80
C HIS A 93 -2.93 1.56 14.87
N ASN A 94 -1.84 0.80 15.06
CA ASN A 94 -1.80 -0.32 16.01
C ASN A 94 -1.52 0.10 17.47
N GLU A 95 -1.12 1.35 17.73
CA GLU A 95 -0.79 1.83 19.08
C GLU A 95 -2.03 2.26 19.88
N PHE A 96 -2.07 1.83 21.15
CA PHE A 96 -3.19 1.91 22.10
C PHE A 96 -3.43 3.29 22.76
N ASP A 97 -2.60 4.30 22.46
CA ASP A 97 -2.77 5.66 23.01
C ASP A 97 -3.32 6.59 21.93
N GLU A 98 -4.64 6.83 21.99
CA GLU A 98 -5.47 7.60 21.04
C GLU A 98 -5.07 9.08 20.85
N GLU A 99 -3.91 9.55 21.34
CA GLU A 99 -3.54 10.97 21.32
C GLU A 99 -2.63 11.41 20.14
N ASP A 100 -2.01 10.48 19.39
CA ASP A 100 -0.98 10.82 18.39
C ASP A 100 -1.48 10.80 16.92
N GLY A 101 -2.32 11.76 16.53
CA GLY A 101 -2.29 12.35 15.18
C GLY A 101 -2.56 11.47 13.94
N TRP A 102 -2.95 10.20 14.06
CA TRP A 102 -3.23 9.27 12.96
C TRP A 102 -4.73 8.92 12.90
N PRO A 103 -5.58 9.69 12.19
CA PRO A 103 -7.00 9.36 12.05
C PRO A 103 -7.20 8.08 11.24
N ASP A 104 -8.32 7.38 11.46
CA ASP A 104 -8.73 6.30 10.57
C ASP A 104 -9.00 6.86 9.17
N LEU A 105 -8.36 6.27 8.15
CA LEU A 105 -8.53 6.67 6.75
C LEU A 105 -8.94 5.47 5.92
N SER A 106 -9.60 5.72 4.78
CA SER A 106 -10.03 4.66 3.89
C SER A 106 -9.84 5.00 2.42
N CYS A 107 -9.73 3.96 1.60
CA CYS A 107 -9.74 4.04 0.14
C CYS A 107 -10.66 2.95 -0.43
N SER A 108 -10.94 3.00 -1.73
CA SER A 108 -11.69 1.92 -2.39
C SER A 108 -10.90 0.61 -2.37
N LEU A 109 -11.61 -0.53 -2.36
CA LEU A 109 -10.98 -1.85 -2.50
C LEU A 109 -10.10 -1.91 -3.76
N HIS A 110 -10.59 -1.33 -4.86
CA HIS A 110 -9.83 -1.24 -6.12
C HIS A 110 -8.50 -0.51 -5.95
N THR A 111 -8.48 0.62 -5.24
CA THR A 111 -7.25 1.40 -5.00
C THR A 111 -6.21 0.58 -4.26
N PHE A 112 -6.62 -0.09 -3.16
CA PHE A 112 -5.71 -0.92 -2.38
C PHE A 112 -5.23 -2.14 -3.17
N LYS A 113 -6.13 -2.84 -3.87
CA LYS A 113 -5.81 -4.00 -4.72
C LYS A 113 -4.78 -3.63 -5.80
N THR A 114 -4.98 -2.53 -6.51
CA THR A 114 -4.06 -2.07 -7.55
C THR A 114 -2.68 -1.74 -6.97
N ALA A 115 -2.62 -1.09 -5.81
CA ALA A 115 -1.37 -0.79 -5.13
C ALA A 115 -0.64 -2.07 -4.66
N LEU A 116 -1.36 -3.03 -4.07
CA LEU A 116 -0.82 -4.30 -3.60
C LEU A 116 -0.29 -5.16 -4.76
N ILE A 117 -1.00 -5.23 -5.88
CA ILE A 117 -0.55 -5.95 -7.08
C ILE A 117 0.72 -5.32 -7.65
N ALA A 118 0.78 -3.97 -7.75
CA ALA A 118 1.97 -3.27 -8.21
C ALA A 118 3.17 -3.53 -7.29
N TRP A 119 2.94 -3.54 -5.98
CA TRP A 119 3.95 -3.86 -4.98
C TRP A 119 4.46 -5.29 -5.09
N ASN A 120 3.54 -6.26 -5.18
CA ASN A 120 3.88 -7.66 -5.38
C ASN A 120 4.74 -7.85 -6.64
N ALA A 121 4.30 -7.30 -7.78
CA ALA A 121 5.06 -7.36 -9.02
C ALA A 121 6.46 -6.75 -8.90
N PHE A 122 6.60 -5.65 -8.15
CA PHE A 122 7.88 -5.00 -7.90
C PHE A 122 8.83 -5.90 -7.07
N LEU A 123 8.33 -6.53 -6.01
CA LEU A 123 9.15 -7.38 -5.14
C LEU A 123 9.67 -8.64 -5.85
N GLN A 124 9.04 -9.04 -6.96
CA GLN A 124 9.51 -10.13 -7.83
C GLN A 124 10.63 -9.72 -8.80
N LEU A 125 10.92 -8.42 -8.93
CA LEU A 125 12.02 -7.95 -9.78
C LEU A 125 13.39 -8.17 -9.11
N PRO A 126 14.48 -8.26 -9.89
CA PRO A 126 15.82 -8.26 -9.34
C PRO A 126 16.08 -7.00 -8.49
N LYS A 127 16.80 -7.13 -7.37
CA LYS A 127 17.20 -5.98 -6.54
C LYS A 127 18.15 -5.07 -7.32
N SER A 128 17.65 -3.92 -7.78
CA SER A 128 18.40 -2.96 -8.61
C SER A 128 17.70 -1.61 -8.64
N ILE A 129 18.45 -0.51 -8.68
CA ILE A 129 17.92 0.86 -8.87
C ILE A 129 17.16 1.05 -10.20
N HIS A 130 17.33 0.12 -11.14
CA HIS A 130 16.63 0.13 -12.43
C HIS A 130 15.32 -0.68 -12.40
N SER A 131 15.06 -1.42 -11.32
CA SER A 131 13.81 -2.16 -11.16
C SER A 131 12.70 -1.22 -10.70
N VAL A 132 11.70 -1.05 -11.55
CA VAL A 132 10.61 -0.12 -11.35
C VAL A 132 9.31 -0.75 -11.85
N VAL A 133 8.25 -0.61 -11.06
CA VAL A 133 6.87 -0.87 -11.49
C VAL A 133 6.07 0.42 -11.36
N GLU A 134 5.32 0.76 -12.40
CA GLU A 134 4.44 1.93 -12.43
C GLU A 134 3.05 1.51 -12.93
N THR A 135 2.01 1.83 -12.16
CA THR A 135 0.62 1.46 -12.48
C THR A 135 -0.32 2.60 -12.15
N VAL A 136 -1.22 2.92 -13.08
CA VAL A 136 -2.28 3.91 -12.87
C VAL A 136 -3.32 3.35 -11.91
N ILE A 137 -3.77 4.19 -10.98
CA ILE A 137 -4.91 3.90 -10.12
C ILE A 137 -6.09 4.66 -10.70
N GLU A 138 -6.98 3.90 -11.33
CA GLU A 138 -8.27 4.37 -11.83
C GLU A 138 -9.23 4.37 -10.63
N GLU A 139 -9.81 5.53 -10.29
CA GLU A 139 -10.84 5.63 -9.25
C GLU A 139 -12.22 5.25 -9.81
#